data_AF-A0A7X5U398-F1
#
_entry.id   AF-A0A7X5U398-F1
#
_cell.length_a   1.000
_cell.length_b   1.000
_cell.length_c   1.000
_cell.angle_alpha   90.00
_cell.angle_beta   90.00
_cell.angle_gamma   90.00
#
_symmetry.space_group_name_H-M   'P 1'
#
loop_
_entity.id
_entity.type
_entity.pdbx_description
1 polymer ?
#
loop_
_entity_poly.entity_id
_entity_poly.type
_entity_poly.pdbx_seq_one_letter_code
_entity_poly.pdbx_strand_id
1 'polypeptide(L)'
;MTEDAAVSQARQLLTALYDQVADISHKLEIVDARNRRARSRGNARVDPRAGDLRRELYEAHRLIDGLHRRFPETSPHHRPFAGRHARPGQPRLAASTESSS
;
A
#
# COMPACT_ATOMS: atom_id res chain seq x y z
N MET A 1 -7.73 15.03 -24.12
CA MET A 1 -8.29 13.66 -24.24
C MET A 1 -7.23 12.56 -24.05
N THR A 2 -5.94 12.83 -24.18
CA THR A 2 -4.85 11.85 -23.97
C THR A 2 -4.61 11.45 -22.51
N GLU A 3 -4.95 12.33 -21.57
CA GLU A 3 -4.74 12.11 -20.13
C GLU A 3 -5.61 10.96 -19.59
N ASP A 4 -6.87 10.85 -20.04
CA ASP A 4 -7.76 9.73 -19.70
C ASP A 4 -7.23 8.37 -20.21
N ALA A 5 -6.62 8.35 -21.40
CA ALA A 5 -6.05 7.13 -21.96
C ALA A 5 -4.81 6.66 -21.18
N ALA A 6 -3.95 7.60 -20.78
CA ALA A 6 -2.77 7.30 -19.96
C ALA A 6 -3.16 6.79 -18.56
N VAL A 7 -4.17 7.40 -17.93
CA VAL A 7 -4.71 6.96 -16.63
C VAL A 7 -5.35 5.57 -16.73
N SER A 8 -6.11 5.31 -17.80
CA SER A 8 -6.71 3.99 -18.03
C SER A 8 -5.66 2.90 -18.21
N GLN A 9 -4.61 3.18 -18.99
CA GLN A 9 -3.49 2.25 -19.18
C GLN A 9 -2.71 2.02 -17.87
N ALA A 10 -2.49 3.06 -17.07
CA ALA A 10 -1.86 2.94 -15.77
C ALA A 10 -2.68 2.05 -14.80
N ARG A 11 -4.02 2.16 -14.82
CA ARG A 11 -4.90 1.28 -14.03
C ARG A 11 -4.80 -0.17 -14.47
N GLN A 12 -4.78 -0.46 -15.77
CA GLN A 12 -4.61 -1.82 -16.28
C GLN A 12 -3.27 -2.43 -15.86
N LEU A 13 -2.19 -1.64 -15.95
CA LEU A 13 -0.87 -2.06 -15.52
C LEU A 13 -0.82 -2.32 -14.00
N LEU A 14 -1.49 -1.48 -13.21
CA LEU A 14 -1.61 -1.71 -11.76
C LEU A 14 -2.32 -3.03 -11.44
N THR A 15 -3.41 -3.36 -12.11
CA THR A 15 -4.10 -4.65 -11.93
C THR A 15 -3.14 -5.81 -12.20
N ALA A 16 -2.42 -5.78 -13.32
CA ALA A 16 -1.45 -6.82 -13.65
C ALA A 16 -0.31 -6.92 -12.62
N LEU A 17 0.16 -5.80 -12.08
CA LEU A 17 1.17 -5.79 -11.02
C LEU A 17 0.64 -6.37 -9.70
N TYR A 18 -0.61 -6.10 -9.34
CA TYR A 18 -1.23 -6.71 -8.16
C TYR A 18 -1.39 -8.23 -8.31
N ASP A 19 -1.80 -8.69 -9.49
CA ASP A 19 -1.87 -10.13 -9.79
C ASP A 19 -0.47 -10.77 -9.68
N GLN A 20 0.56 -10.12 -10.22
CA GLN A 20 1.94 -10.59 -10.09
C GLN A 20 2.41 -10.63 -8.62
N VAL A 21 2.06 -9.63 -7.80
CA VAL A 21 2.35 -9.62 -6.36
C VAL A 21 1.67 -10.80 -5.66
N ALA A 22 0.41 -11.09 -5.97
CA ALA A 22 -0.31 -12.23 -5.41
C ALA A 22 0.37 -13.56 -5.79
N ASP A 23 0.73 -13.72 -7.06
CA ASP A 23 1.42 -14.90 -7.57
C ASP A 23 2.79 -15.13 -6.92
N ILE A 24 3.61 -14.08 -6.81
CA ILE A 24 4.93 -14.16 -6.19
C ILE A 24 4.78 -14.49 -4.70
N SER A 25 3.82 -13.86 -4.01
CA SER A 25 3.56 -14.12 -2.59
C SER A 25 3.17 -15.58 -2.36
N HIS A 26 2.29 -16.13 -3.20
CA HIS A 26 1.90 -17.53 -3.11
C HIS A 26 3.08 -18.49 -3.35
N LYS A 27 3.91 -18.21 -4.36
CA LYS A 27 5.13 -19.00 -4.62
C LYS A 27 6.09 -18.94 -3.42
N LEU A 28 6.22 -17.78 -2.81
CA LEU A 28 7.10 -17.54 -1.66
C LEU A 28 6.62 -18.33 -0.43
N GLU A 29 5.31 -18.37 -0.17
CA GLU A 29 4.72 -19.20 0.90
C GLU A 29 5.05 -20.69 0.74
N ILE A 30 4.96 -21.22 -0.48
CA ILE A 30 5.29 -22.62 -0.78
C ILE A 30 6.76 -22.90 -0.50
N VAL A 31 7.66 -22.01 -0.98
CA VAL A 31 9.11 -22.16 -0.78
C VAL A 31 9.48 -22.02 0.70
N ASP A 32 8.88 -21.08 1.44
CA ASP A 32 9.12 -20.91 2.86
C ASP A 32 8.58 -22.08 3.69
N ALA A 33 7.43 -22.67 3.32
CA ALA A 33 6.94 -23.91 3.91
C ALA A 33 7.91 -25.08 3.70
N ARG A 34 8.48 -25.20 2.49
CA ARG A 34 9.51 -26.21 2.18
C ARG A 34 10.79 -25.98 2.99
N ASN A 35 11.27 -24.74 3.06
CA ASN A 35 12.45 -24.38 3.84
C ASN A 35 12.27 -24.66 5.33
N ARG A 36 11.09 -24.34 5.91
CA ARG A 36 10.77 -24.68 7.31
C ARG A 36 10.82 -26.19 7.56
N ARG A 37 10.22 -26.99 6.67
CA ARG A 37 10.25 -28.46 6.74
C ARG A 37 11.65 -29.06 6.54
N ALA A 38 12.52 -28.40 5.79
CA ALA A 38 13.91 -28.82 5.60
C ALA A 38 14.74 -28.53 6.86
N ARG A 39 14.57 -27.34 7.45
CA ARG A 39 15.23 -26.94 8.70
C ARG A 39 14.85 -27.84 9.88
N SER A 40 13.57 -28.22 10.00
CA SER A 40 13.14 -29.15 11.05
C SER A 40 13.76 -30.55 10.92
N ARG A 41 14.28 -30.91 9.74
CA ARG A 41 15.01 -32.16 9.48
C ARG A 41 16.54 -31.98 9.62
N GLY A 42 17.00 -30.87 10.18
CA GLY A 42 18.43 -30.57 10.34
C GLY A 42 19.12 -30.06 9.07
N ASN A 43 18.38 -29.79 8.00
CA ASN A 43 18.95 -29.31 6.75
C ASN A 43 19.00 -27.78 6.73
N ALA A 44 20.19 -27.21 6.85
CA ALA A 44 20.38 -25.76 6.97
C ALA A 44 20.36 -25.01 5.61
N ARG A 45 20.35 -25.74 4.49
CA ARG A 45 20.35 -25.12 3.15
C ARG A 45 19.01 -24.42 2.88
N VAL A 46 19.10 -23.12 2.62
CA VAL A 46 17.98 -22.28 2.19
C VAL A 46 17.85 -22.36 0.68
N ASP A 47 16.65 -22.59 0.17
CA ASP A 47 16.38 -22.56 -1.27
C ASP A 47 16.66 -21.14 -1.82
N PRO A 48 17.63 -20.96 -2.75
CA PRO A 48 17.98 -19.66 -3.31
C PRO A 48 16.80 -18.99 -4.02
N ARG A 49 15.82 -19.77 -4.48
CA ARG A 49 14.60 -19.28 -5.13
C ARG A 49 13.77 -18.38 -4.22
N ALA A 50 13.87 -18.53 -2.89
CA ALA A 50 13.23 -17.62 -1.95
C ALA A 50 13.82 -16.20 -2.01
N GLY A 51 15.13 -16.09 -2.25
CA GLY A 51 15.81 -14.81 -2.41
C GLY A 51 15.38 -14.10 -3.69
N ASP A 52 15.28 -14.85 -4.79
CA ASP A 52 14.83 -14.32 -6.07
C ASP A 52 13.38 -13.84 -6.02
N LEU A 53 12.47 -14.64 -5.45
CA LEU A 53 11.06 -14.27 -5.29
C LEU A 53 10.89 -13.03 -4.41
N ARG A 54 11.67 -12.90 -3.33
CA ARG A 54 11.67 -11.69 -2.48
C ARG A 54 12.10 -10.46 -3.28
N ARG A 55 13.18 -10.58 -4.06
CA ARG A 55 13.65 -9.48 -4.92
C ARG A 55 12.59 -9.07 -5.94
N GLU A 56 11.96 -10.04 -6.60
CA GLU A 56 10.91 -9.80 -7.59
C GLU A 56 9.69 -9.10 -6.94
N LEU A 57 9.30 -9.52 -5.74
CA LEU A 57 8.23 -8.89 -4.96
C LEU A 57 8.54 -7.42 -4.63
N TYR A 58 9.77 -7.14 -4.22
CA TYR A 58 10.21 -5.76 -3.94
C TYR A 58 10.17 -4.88 -5.19
N GLU A 59 10.61 -5.39 -6.34
CA GLU A 59 10.54 -4.64 -7.59
C GLU A 59 9.09 -4.39 -8.02
N ALA A 60 8.20 -5.38 -7.89
CA ALA A 60 6.78 -5.19 -8.19
C ALA A 60 6.15 -4.09 -7.32
N HIS A 61 6.42 -4.08 -6.02
CA HIS A 61 5.96 -2.99 -5.13
C HIS A 61 6.55 -1.64 -5.50
N ARG A 62 7.84 -1.59 -5.83
CA ARG A 62 8.50 -0.35 -6.28
C ARG A 62 7.85 0.21 -7.55
N LEU A 63 7.46 -0.65 -8.49
CA LEU A 63 6.76 -0.25 -9.71
C LEU A 63 5.37 0.29 -9.41
N ILE A 64 4.62 -0.36 -8.52
CA ILE A 64 3.30 0.12 -8.04
C ILE A 64 3.43 1.51 -7.43
N ASP A 65 4.41 1.72 -6.53
CA ASP A 65 4.66 3.01 -5.90
C ASP A 65 5.05 4.08 -6.93
N GLY A 66 5.84 3.72 -7.94
CA GLY A 66 6.20 4.59 -9.05
C GLY A 66 4.99 5.01 -9.89
N LEU A 67 4.08 4.08 -10.17
CA LEU A 67 2.81 4.33 -10.87
C LEU A 67 1.91 5.27 -10.07
N HIS A 68 1.72 5.02 -8.77
CA HIS A 68 0.92 5.89 -7.91
C HIS A 68 1.50 7.31 -7.80
N ARG A 69 2.84 7.46 -7.81
CA ARG A 69 3.48 8.79 -7.80
C ARG A 69 3.27 9.55 -9.11
N ARG A 70 3.22 8.84 -10.24
CA ARG A 70 3.07 9.45 -11.58
C ARG A 70 1.61 9.73 -11.95
N PHE A 71 0.70 8.90 -11.46
CA PHE A 71 -0.73 9.00 -11.70
C PHE A 71 -1.47 8.97 -10.36
N PRO A 72 -1.51 10.09 -9.61
CA PRO A 72 -2.12 10.13 -8.29
C PRO A 72 -3.62 9.73 -8.29
N GLU A 73 -4.30 9.87 -9.43
CA GLU A 73 -5.70 9.46 -9.66
C GLU A 73 -5.91 7.94 -9.62
N THR A 74 -4.83 7.18 -9.63
CA THR A 74 -4.84 5.71 -9.48
C THR A 74 -4.59 5.27 -8.05
N SER A 75 -4.15 6.17 -7.16
CA SER A 75 -3.87 5.85 -5.78
C SER A 75 -5.16 5.74 -4.97
N PRO A 76 -5.42 4.62 -4.27
CA PRO A 76 -6.57 4.50 -3.37
C PRO A 76 -6.50 5.47 -2.18
N HIS A 77 -5.30 5.99 -1.87
CA HIS A 77 -5.06 6.95 -0.81
C HIS A 77 -5.12 8.40 -1.26
N HIS A 78 -5.47 8.68 -2.52
CA HIS A 78 -5.82 10.04 -2.95
C HIS A 78 -7.21 10.42 -2.42
N ARG A 79 -7.37 10.39 -1.10
CA ARG A 79 -8.29 11.28 -0.44
C ARG A 79 -7.68 12.67 -0.65
N PRO A 80 -8.36 13.61 -1.34
CA PRO A 80 -7.94 14.99 -1.27
C PRO A 80 -7.81 15.28 0.23
N PHE A 81 -6.67 15.83 0.63
CA PHE A 81 -6.43 16.25 2.00
C PHE A 81 -7.43 17.38 2.30
N ALA A 82 -8.69 17.02 2.51
CA ALA A 82 -9.76 17.89 2.94
C ALA A 82 -9.35 18.30 4.35
N GLY A 83 -8.92 19.56 4.44
CA GLY A 83 -8.17 20.13 5.54
C GLY A 83 -8.53 19.55 6.90
N ARG A 84 -7.51 19.06 7.59
CA ARG A 84 -7.50 18.85 9.04
C ARG A 84 -7.55 20.21 9.77
N HIS A 85 -8.55 21.03 9.44
CA HIS A 85 -8.91 22.29 10.07
C HIS A 85 -10.41 22.34 10.30
N ALA A 86 -10.93 21.35 11.02
CA ALA A 86 -12.15 21.53 11.79
C ALA A 86 -11.91 20.85 13.12
N ARG A 87 -11.31 21.59 14.06
CA ARG A 87 -11.27 21.25 15.48
C ARG A 87 -12.69 21.57 16.00
N PRO A 88 -13.58 20.58 16.23
CA PRO A 88 -14.89 20.85 16.78
C PRO A 88 -14.72 20.86 18.30
N GLY A 89 -14.73 22.04 18.91
CA GLY A 89 -14.72 22.13 20.35
C GLY A 89 -13.96 23.33 20.91
N GLN A 90 -14.44 24.53 20.63
CA GLN A 90 -14.46 25.52 21.70
C GLN A 90 -15.92 25.94 21.91
N PRO A 91 -16.54 25.54 23.02
CA PRO A 91 -17.87 26.00 23.38
C PRO A 91 -17.80 27.50 23.63
N ARG A 92 -18.60 28.23 22.85
CA ARG A 92 -18.92 29.63 23.11
C ARG A 92 -19.76 29.65 24.39
N LEU A 93 -19.13 29.85 25.53
CA LEU A 93 -19.83 30.18 26.78
C LEU A 93 -20.40 31.59 26.62
N ALA A 94 -21.63 31.64 26.13
CA ALA A 94 -22.55 32.73 26.38
C ALA A 94 -23.41 32.33 27.57
N ALA A 95 -23.23 33.05 28.69
CA ALA A 95 -24.21 33.29 29.75
C ALA A 95 -23.47 34.19 30.76
N SER A 96 -23.72 35.49 30.78
CA SER A 96 -24.86 36.13 31.46
C SER A 96 -24.82 35.89 32.96
N THR A 97 -24.57 36.96 33.74
CA THR A 97 -25.14 37.30 35.06
C THR A 97 -24.22 38.33 35.72
N GLU A 98 -24.61 39.61 35.83
CA GLU A 98 -25.18 40.27 37.02
C GLU A 98 -24.18 41.37 37.43
N SER A 99 -24.49 42.66 37.29
CA SER A 99 -25.31 43.53 38.15
C SER A 99 -24.63 43.93 39.46
N SER A 100 -24.67 45.24 39.73
CA SER A 100 -24.40 45.97 40.99
C SER A 100 -22.94 46.11 41.43
N SER A 101 -22.48 47.22 42.02
CA SER A 101 -23.01 48.56 42.28
C SER A 101 -21.82 49.45 42.66
#